data_AF-A0AAN4ZCQ7-F1
#
_entry.id   AF-A0AAN4ZCQ7-F1
#
_cell.length_a   1.000
_cell.length_b   1.000
_cell.length_c   1.000
_cell.angle_alpha   90.00
_cell.angle_beta   90.00
_cell.angle_gamma   90.00
#
_symmetry.space_group_name_H-M   'P 1'
#
loop_
_entity.id
_entity.type
_entity.pdbx_description
1 polymer ?
#
loop_
_entity_poly.entity_id
_entity_poly.type
_entity_poly.pdbx_seq_one_letter_code
_entity_poly.pdbx_strand_id
1 'polypeptide(L)'
;TMGAGQSAEAAPHPEVIRITREEIPEQYKTVGVSTDVVKRINSQQSAKGGAATSEEAQKLKAELDRERAEKARLREEMAKLTELQARRSAATTTTSLAEDIEDRKRIFDETVQRVEKQFFSYQRENVCSDNEARILECINKNRDKVLKCKPLAEIYEKCVTDFRNQVLSGK
;
A
#
# COMPACT_ATOMS: atom_id res chain seq x y z
N THR A 1 35.29 26.31 4.12
CA THR A 1 35.41 25.66 5.45
C THR A 1 34.57 26.47 6.42
N MET A 2 33.55 25.82 7.00
CA MET A 2 32.84 26.08 8.26
C MET A 2 32.64 27.53 8.78
N GLY A 3 31.36 27.88 8.95
CA GLY A 3 30.84 28.20 10.30
C GLY A 3 30.52 29.67 10.60
N ALA A 4 29.23 29.97 10.75
CA ALA A 4 28.68 30.67 11.92
C ALA A 4 27.16 30.75 11.79
N GLY A 5 26.46 29.77 12.40
CA GLY A 5 25.12 29.99 12.89
C GLY A 5 25.20 30.69 14.25
N GLN A 6 24.29 31.63 14.51
CA GLN A 6 23.63 31.79 15.80
C GLN A 6 22.53 32.86 15.74
N SER A 7 21.34 32.42 16.19
CA SER A 7 20.44 33.14 17.09
C SER A 7 19.84 34.47 16.62
N ALA A 8 18.65 34.39 16.00
CA ALA A 8 17.62 35.38 16.27
C ALA A 8 16.90 34.93 17.55
N GLU A 9 17.36 35.49 18.67
CA GLU A 9 16.79 35.37 20.00
C GLU A 9 15.32 35.85 19.97
N ALA A 10 14.40 34.97 20.33
CA ALA A 10 12.99 35.31 20.47
C ALA A 10 12.85 36.36 21.59
N ALA A 11 12.33 37.54 21.24
CA ALA A 11 12.05 38.60 22.19
C ALA A 11 11.18 38.06 23.36
N PRO A 12 11.46 38.45 24.62
CA PRO A 12 10.73 37.94 25.77
C PRO A 12 9.31 38.52 25.73
N HIS A 13 8.35 37.72 25.28
CA HIS A 13 6.95 38.03 25.54
C HIS A 13 6.74 38.05 27.06
N PRO A 14 6.06 39.08 27.63
CA PRO A 14 5.80 39.11 29.06
C PRO A 14 5.08 37.82 29.44
N GLU A 15 5.53 37.16 30.50
CA GLU A 15 4.95 35.91 30.98
C GLU A 15 3.48 36.15 31.32
N VAL A 16 2.59 35.75 30.41
CA VAL A 16 1.15 35.85 30.61
C VAL A 16 0.77 34.73 31.55
N ILE A 17 0.78 35.02 32.85
CA ILE A 17 0.30 34.10 33.88
C ILE A 17 -1.20 33.88 33.64
N ARG A 18 -1.54 32.71 33.09
CA ARG A 18 -2.92 32.28 32.89
C ARG A 18 -3.36 31.51 34.12
N ILE A 19 -3.92 32.23 35.10
CA ILE A 19 -4.47 31.60 36.30
C ILE A 19 -5.67 30.74 35.87
N THR A 20 -5.54 29.43 36.01
CA THR A 20 -6.66 28.52 35.76
C THR A 20 -7.57 28.45 36.99
N ARG A 21 -8.85 28.11 36.80
CA ARG A 21 -9.86 28.17 37.88
C ARG A 21 -9.53 27.23 39.04
N GLU A 22 -8.70 26.22 38.79
CA GLU A 22 -8.24 25.26 39.80
C GLU A 22 -7.16 25.85 40.74
N GLU A 23 -6.42 26.87 40.31
CA GLU A 23 -5.34 27.51 41.06
C GLU A 23 -5.85 28.58 42.07
N ILE A 24 -7.15 28.88 42.05
CA ILE A 24 -7.77 29.87 42.93
C ILE A 24 -8.06 29.23 44.30
N PRO A 25 -7.44 29.69 45.40
CA PRO A 25 -7.72 29.16 46.74
C PRO A 25 -9.21 29.26 47.09
N GLU A 26 -9.76 28.28 47.80
CA GLU A 26 -11.18 28.19 48.20
C GLU A 26 -11.73 29.51 48.79
N GLN A 27 -10.92 30.16 49.62
CA GLN A 27 -11.20 31.44 50.25
C GLN A 27 -11.40 32.64 49.29
N TYR A 28 -11.00 32.51 48.01
CA TYR A 28 -11.23 33.50 46.96
C TYR A 28 -12.23 33.04 45.89
N LYS A 29 -12.80 31.82 45.98
CA LYS A 29 -13.82 31.36 45.03
C LYS A 29 -15.16 32.09 45.20
N THR A 30 -15.41 32.68 46.36
CA THR A 30 -16.68 33.29 46.76
C THR A 30 -16.72 34.81 46.63
N VAL A 31 -15.58 35.47 46.33
CA VAL A 31 -15.56 36.91 46.02
C VAL A 31 -16.08 37.14 44.60
N GLY A 32 -17.38 37.40 44.50
CA GLY A 32 -18.01 37.84 43.26
C GLY A 32 -17.57 39.25 42.90
N VAL A 33 -17.01 39.43 41.70
CA VAL A 33 -16.78 40.77 41.16
C VAL A 33 -18.15 41.37 40.81
N SER A 34 -18.48 42.54 41.38
CA SER A 34 -19.73 43.23 41.04
C SER A 34 -19.81 43.45 39.53
N THR A 35 -20.99 43.18 38.96
CA THR A 35 -21.29 43.36 37.53
C THR A 35 -20.97 44.78 37.06
N ASP A 36 -21.04 45.77 37.95
CA ASP A 36 -20.75 47.16 37.62
C ASP A 36 -19.25 47.44 37.49
N VAL A 37 -18.42 46.71 38.25
CA VAL A 37 -16.96 46.75 38.13
C VAL A 37 -16.52 46.05 36.86
N VAL A 38 -17.13 44.90 36.54
CA VAL A 38 -16.90 44.19 35.27
C VAL A 38 -17.27 45.08 34.09
N LYS A 39 -18.45 45.71 34.11
CA LYS A 39 -18.87 46.66 33.06
C LYS A 39 -17.89 47.83 32.95
N ARG A 40 -17.45 48.43 34.06
CA ARG A 40 -16.52 49.57 34.05
C ARG A 40 -15.15 49.19 33.48
N ILE A 41 -14.61 48.03 33.86
CA ILE A 41 -13.33 47.53 33.34
C ILE A 41 -13.47 47.21 31.85
N ASN A 42 -14.54 46.52 31.43
CA ASN A 42 -14.77 46.21 30.03
C ASN A 42 -14.93 47.49 29.19
N SER A 43 -15.60 48.50 29.74
CA SER A 43 -15.72 49.85 29.13
C SER A 43 -14.39 50.59 29.06
N GLN A 44 -13.56 50.49 30.11
CA GLN A 44 -12.20 51.05 30.11
C GLN A 44 -11.26 50.30 29.17
N GLN A 45 -11.43 48.99 28.99
CA GLN A 45 -10.67 48.15 28.08
C GLN A 45 -11.08 48.43 26.63
N SER A 46 -12.36 48.69 26.36
CA SER A 46 -12.83 49.25 25.09
C SER A 46 -12.39 50.70 24.85
N ALA A 47 -12.06 51.46 25.90
CA ALA A 47 -11.55 52.83 25.78
C ALA A 47 -10.01 52.92 25.68
N LYS A 48 -9.27 51.90 26.13
CA LYS A 48 -7.80 51.81 26.04
C LYS A 48 -7.28 50.84 24.96
N GLY A 49 -8.08 49.89 24.51
CA GLY A 49 -7.83 49.09 23.31
C GLY A 49 -8.43 49.82 22.13
N GLY A 50 -7.57 50.45 21.32
CA GLY A 50 -7.93 51.35 20.24
C GLY A 50 -9.21 50.92 19.51
N ALA A 51 -10.21 51.81 19.54
CA ALA A 51 -11.28 51.77 18.58
C ALA A 51 -10.61 51.78 17.19
N ALA A 52 -10.50 50.62 16.56
CA ALA A 52 -10.41 50.56 15.12
C ALA A 52 -11.52 51.49 14.65
N THR A 53 -11.14 52.52 13.91
CA THR A 53 -12.10 53.54 13.47
C THR A 53 -13.27 52.79 12.82
N SER A 54 -14.51 53.27 12.99
CA SER A 54 -15.70 52.60 12.46
C SER A 54 -15.53 52.19 10.98
N GLU A 55 -14.72 52.94 10.23
CA GLU A 55 -14.32 52.63 8.85
C GLU A 55 -13.36 51.44 8.72
N GLU A 56 -12.33 51.31 9.56
CA GLU A 56 -11.44 50.14 9.59
C GLU A 56 -12.19 48.86 9.93
N ALA A 57 -13.09 48.91 10.91
CA ALA A 57 -13.92 47.76 11.27
C ALA A 57 -14.87 47.35 10.13
N GLN A 58 -15.43 48.31 9.40
CA GLN A 58 -16.25 48.05 8.22
C GLN A 58 -15.42 47.49 7.05
N LYS A 59 -14.21 48.01 6.83
CA LYS A 59 -13.29 47.54 5.80
C LYS A 59 -12.84 46.10 6.06
N LEU A 60 -12.46 45.78 7.30
CA LEU A 60 -12.10 44.43 7.72
C LEU A 60 -13.27 43.45 7.56
N LYS A 61 -14.50 43.90 7.82
CA LYS A 61 -15.70 43.07 7.63
C LYS A 61 -15.98 42.80 6.16
N ALA A 62 -15.86 43.81 5.30
CA ALA A 62 -15.99 43.64 3.85
C ALA A 62 -14.92 42.70 3.28
N GLU A 63 -13.67 42.80 3.76
CA GLU A 63 -12.58 41.91 3.35
C GLU A 63 -12.82 40.47 3.80
N LEU A 64 -13.30 40.27 5.04
CA LEU A 64 -13.64 38.95 5.56
C LEU A 64 -14.77 38.28 4.77
N ASP A 65 -15.79 39.05 4.38
CA ASP A 65 -16.90 38.54 3.57
C ASP A 65 -16.44 38.18 2.15
N ARG A 66 -15.50 38.95 1.58
CA ARG A 66 -14.86 38.64 0.30
C ARG A 66 -14.04 37.35 0.36
N GLU A 67 -13.20 37.19 1.37
CA GLU A 67 -12.43 35.94 1.57
C GLU A 67 -13.35 34.74 1.79
N ARG A 68 -14.45 34.90 2.52
CA ARG A 68 -15.42 33.82 2.73
C ARG A 68 -16.07 33.39 1.42
N ALA A 69 -16.42 34.34 0.56
CA ALA A 69 -16.99 34.06 -0.76
C ALA A 69 -15.97 33.35 -1.67
N GLU A 70 -14.71 33.81 -1.67
CA GLU A 70 -13.64 33.19 -2.46
C GLU A 70 -13.34 31.76 -1.97
N LYS A 71 -13.25 31.57 -0.65
CA LYS A 71 -13.05 30.26 -0.03
C LYS A 71 -14.19 29.30 -0.34
N ALA A 72 -15.44 29.77 -0.37
CA ALA A 72 -16.58 28.96 -0.76
C ALA A 72 -16.45 28.51 -2.22
N ARG A 73 -16.10 29.43 -3.13
CA ARG A 73 -15.88 29.12 -4.54
C ARG A 73 -14.75 28.09 -4.74
N LEU A 74 -13.62 28.30 -4.08
CA LEU A 74 -12.47 27.38 -4.14
C LEU A 74 -12.81 26.00 -3.61
N ARG A 75 -13.62 25.90 -2.54
CA ARG A 75 -14.09 24.60 -2.03
C ARG A 75 -14.99 23.87 -3.02
N GLU A 76 -15.88 24.59 -3.69
CA GLU A 76 -16.75 24.01 -4.72
C GLU A 76 -15.95 23.53 -5.93
N GLU A 77 -14.96 24.30 -6.36
CA GLU A 77 -14.06 23.93 -7.46
C GLU A 77 -13.21 22.70 -7.10
N MET A 78 -12.67 22.65 -5.88
CA MET A 78 -11.96 21.48 -5.35
C MET A 78 -12.85 20.25 -5.25
N ALA A 79 -14.11 20.40 -4.82
CA ALA A 79 -15.07 19.30 -4.77
C ALA A 79 -15.35 18.73 -6.17
N LYS A 80 -15.55 19.62 -7.16
CA LYS A 80 -15.78 19.24 -8.56
C LYS A 80 -14.56 18.54 -9.18
N LEU A 81 -13.35 19.04 -8.92
CA LEU A 81 -12.11 18.40 -9.36
C LEU A 81 -11.92 17.02 -8.72
N THR A 82 -12.23 16.90 -7.43
CA THR A 82 -12.17 15.62 -6.69
C THR A 82 -13.14 14.60 -7.27
N GLU A 83 -14.37 15.02 -7.61
CA GLU A 83 -15.36 14.14 -8.25
C GLU A 83 -14.91 13.67 -9.64
N LEU A 84 -14.37 14.57 -10.47
CA LEU A 84 -13.84 14.23 -11.80
C LEU A 84 -12.65 13.26 -11.71
N GLN A 85 -11.76 13.47 -10.73
CA GLN A 85 -10.64 12.58 -10.49
C GLN A 85 -11.10 11.21 -10.01
N ALA A 86 -12.08 11.14 -9.10
CA ALA A 86 -12.66 9.88 -8.61
C ALA A 86 -13.36 9.08 -9.72
N ARG A 87 -14.08 9.74 -10.63
CA ARG A 87 -14.68 9.08 -11.81
C ARG A 87 -13.62 8.55 -12.76
N ARG A 88 -12.53 9.31 -12.98
CA ARG A 88 -11.41 8.89 -13.85
C ARG A 88 -10.65 7.70 -13.25
N SER A 89 -10.33 7.72 -11.96
CA SER A 89 -9.65 6.61 -11.30
C SER A 89 -10.53 5.37 -11.23
N ALA A 90 -11.82 5.50 -10.89
CA ALA A 90 -12.73 4.35 -10.85
C ALA A 90 -12.89 3.67 -12.22
N ALA A 91 -13.03 4.44 -13.30
CA ALA A 91 -13.21 3.90 -14.65
C ALA A 91 -11.93 3.30 -15.26
N THR A 92 -10.75 3.79 -14.89
CA THR A 92 -9.47 3.29 -15.43
C THR A 92 -8.94 2.09 -14.64
N THR A 93 -9.22 1.98 -13.34
CA THR A 93 -8.55 0.96 -12.50
C THR A 93 -9.22 -0.42 -12.57
N THR A 94 -10.54 -0.51 -12.79
CA THR A 94 -11.24 -1.80 -12.74
C THR A 94 -11.23 -2.55 -14.08
N THR A 95 -11.29 -1.83 -15.20
CA THR A 95 -11.20 -2.42 -16.54
C THR A 95 -9.77 -2.78 -16.89
N SER A 96 -8.79 -1.88 -16.65
CA SER A 96 -7.40 -2.18 -16.96
C SER A 96 -6.83 -3.29 -16.06
N LEU A 97 -7.26 -3.43 -14.81
CA LEU A 97 -6.76 -4.51 -13.95
C LEU A 97 -7.30 -5.88 -14.38
N ALA A 98 -8.56 -5.97 -14.80
CA ALA A 98 -9.15 -7.21 -15.27
C ALA A 98 -8.53 -7.64 -16.62
N GLU A 99 -8.38 -6.69 -17.55
CA GLU A 99 -7.68 -6.89 -18.83
C GLU A 99 -6.20 -7.28 -18.62
N ASP A 100 -5.49 -6.61 -17.71
CA ASP A 100 -4.10 -6.95 -17.35
C ASP A 100 -3.97 -8.36 -16.76
N ILE A 101 -4.96 -8.83 -16.00
CA ILE A 101 -4.95 -10.19 -15.43
C ILE A 101 -5.18 -11.23 -16.53
N GLU A 102 -6.10 -10.98 -17.46
CA GLU A 102 -6.34 -11.86 -18.60
C GLU A 102 -5.13 -11.93 -19.54
N ASP A 103 -4.51 -10.79 -19.83
CA ASP A 103 -3.29 -10.74 -20.65
C ASP A 103 -2.12 -11.47 -19.99
N ARG A 104 -1.94 -11.33 -18.67
CA ARG A 104 -0.92 -12.09 -17.94
C ARG A 104 -1.17 -13.60 -17.98
N LYS A 105 -2.42 -14.03 -17.84
CA LYS A 105 -2.80 -15.45 -17.98
C LYS A 105 -2.49 -15.96 -19.38
N ARG A 106 -2.87 -15.21 -20.41
CA ARG A 106 -2.59 -15.56 -21.80
C ARG A 106 -1.09 -15.69 -22.08
N ILE A 107 -0.28 -14.74 -21.60
CA ILE A 107 1.18 -14.77 -21.75
C ILE A 107 1.77 -15.99 -21.02
N PHE A 108 1.27 -16.30 -19.83
CA PHE A 108 1.69 -17.48 -19.08
C PHE A 108 1.37 -18.77 -19.85
N ASP A 109 0.14 -18.93 -20.31
CA ASP A 109 -0.30 -20.11 -21.06
C ASP A 109 0.49 -20.28 -22.36
N GLU A 110 0.75 -19.19 -23.10
CA GLU A 110 1.58 -19.22 -24.30
C GLU A 110 3.04 -19.63 -23.98
N THR A 111 3.56 -19.14 -22.85
CA THR A 111 4.92 -19.49 -22.40
C THR A 111 5.01 -20.96 -22.01
N VAL A 112 4.01 -21.47 -21.29
CA VAL A 112 3.91 -22.91 -20.95
C VAL A 112 3.86 -23.74 -22.22
N GLN A 113 2.99 -23.42 -23.17
CA GLN A 113 2.92 -24.14 -24.45
C GLN A 113 4.23 -24.10 -25.22
N ARG A 114 4.96 -22.97 -25.18
CA ARG A 114 6.27 -22.85 -25.82
C ARG A 114 7.31 -23.73 -25.14
N VAL A 115 7.35 -23.74 -23.81
CA VAL A 115 8.25 -24.60 -23.02
C VAL A 115 7.89 -26.08 -23.24
N GLU A 116 6.62 -26.44 -23.21
CA GLU A 116 6.13 -27.79 -23.53
C GLU A 116 6.55 -28.21 -24.93
N LYS A 117 6.34 -27.37 -25.94
CA LYS A 117 6.76 -27.67 -27.30
C LYS A 117 8.28 -27.76 -27.44
N GLN A 118 9.04 -26.95 -26.71
CA GLN A 118 10.50 -26.93 -26.81
C GLN A 118 11.15 -28.13 -26.10
N PHE A 119 10.62 -28.53 -24.94
CA PHE A 119 11.25 -29.52 -24.07
C PHE A 119 10.52 -30.87 -24.02
N PHE A 120 9.23 -30.91 -24.38
CA PHE A 120 8.38 -32.10 -24.32
C PHE A 120 7.84 -32.56 -25.68
N SER A 121 8.18 -31.88 -26.79
CA SER A 121 7.79 -32.35 -28.14
C SER A 121 8.39 -33.71 -28.51
N TYR A 122 9.46 -34.13 -27.84
CA TYR A 122 10.08 -35.43 -28.04
C TYR A 122 10.14 -36.20 -26.72
N GLN A 123 9.07 -36.92 -26.40
CA GLN A 123 9.17 -38.04 -25.46
C GLN A 123 9.89 -39.17 -26.18
N ARG A 124 11.10 -39.52 -25.73
CA ARG A 124 11.83 -40.66 -26.27
C ARG A 124 11.03 -41.94 -26.03
N GLU A 125 10.93 -42.79 -27.06
CA GLU A 125 10.27 -44.09 -26.94
C GLU A 125 10.91 -44.94 -25.83
N ASN A 126 10.13 -45.82 -25.21
CA ASN A 126 10.64 -46.73 -24.18
C ASN A 126 11.56 -47.79 -24.80
N VAL A 127 12.86 -47.48 -24.84
CA VAL A 127 13.93 -48.35 -25.37
C VAL A 127 14.05 -49.67 -24.60
N CYS A 128 13.55 -49.72 -23.36
CA CYS A 128 13.63 -50.91 -22.49
C CYS A 128 12.34 -51.73 -22.47
N SER A 129 11.35 -51.41 -23.31
CA SER A 129 10.05 -52.10 -23.38
C SER A 129 10.17 -53.61 -23.65
N ASP A 130 11.11 -54.04 -24.47
CA ASP A 130 11.36 -55.47 -24.71
C ASP A 130 11.82 -56.21 -23.44
N ASN A 131 12.60 -55.55 -22.59
CA ASN A 131 13.05 -56.11 -21.33
C ASN A 131 11.89 -56.18 -20.32
N GLU A 132 11.01 -55.17 -20.30
CA GLU A 132 9.77 -55.19 -19.50
C GLU A 132 8.86 -56.35 -19.90
N ALA A 133 8.65 -56.56 -21.20
CA ALA A 133 7.85 -57.66 -21.72
C ALA A 133 8.40 -59.03 -21.26
N ARG A 134 9.72 -59.21 -21.31
CA ARG A 134 10.39 -60.45 -20.85
C ARG A 134 10.27 -60.66 -19.35
N ILE A 135 10.37 -59.60 -18.55
CA ILE A 135 10.18 -59.66 -17.09
C ILE A 135 8.73 -60.08 -16.80
N LEU A 136 7.75 -59.43 -17.43
CA LEU A 136 6.33 -59.75 -17.27
C LEU A 136 6.02 -61.19 -17.69
N GLU A 137 6.60 -61.65 -18.80
CA GLU A 137 6.47 -63.03 -19.25
C GLU A 137 7.04 -64.03 -18.21
N CYS A 138 8.22 -63.73 -17.65
CA CYS A 138 8.84 -64.57 -16.62
C CYS A 138 8.01 -64.62 -15.34
N ILE A 139 7.50 -63.47 -14.87
CA ILE A 139 6.65 -63.37 -13.68
C ILE A 139 5.35 -64.15 -13.90
N ASN A 140 4.73 -64.01 -15.07
CA ASN A 140 3.51 -64.74 -15.42
C ASN A 140 3.73 -66.26 -15.45
N LYS A 141 4.91 -66.71 -15.88
CA LYS A 141 5.30 -68.14 -15.88
C LYS A 141 5.73 -68.66 -14.50
N ASN A 142 6.18 -67.79 -13.59
CA ASN A 142 6.73 -68.17 -12.28
C ASN A 142 6.07 -67.35 -11.15
N ARG A 143 4.74 -67.42 -11.03
CA ARG A 143 3.98 -66.61 -10.07
C ARG A 143 4.36 -66.85 -8.60
N ASP A 144 4.76 -68.06 -8.26
CA ASP A 144 5.17 -68.49 -6.93
C ASP A 144 6.69 -68.32 -6.70
N LYS A 145 7.47 -68.05 -7.74
CA LYS A 145 8.95 -68.03 -7.72
C LYS A 145 9.53 -66.84 -8.49
N VAL A 146 9.04 -65.64 -8.18
CA VAL A 146 9.44 -64.37 -8.82
C VAL A 146 10.95 -64.12 -8.78
N LEU A 147 11.65 -64.61 -7.75
CA LEU A 147 13.11 -64.50 -7.62
C LEU A 147 13.89 -65.14 -8.78
N LYS A 148 13.30 -66.11 -9.50
CA LYS A 148 13.91 -66.68 -10.71
C LYS A 148 14.03 -65.68 -11.86
N CYS A 149 13.22 -64.61 -11.84
CA CYS A 149 13.24 -63.54 -12.84
C CYS A 149 14.27 -62.45 -12.52
N LYS A 150 14.99 -62.55 -11.39
CA LYS A 150 16.01 -61.57 -10.97
C LYS A 150 17.04 -61.24 -12.07
N PRO A 151 17.61 -62.21 -12.82
CA PRO A 151 18.56 -61.88 -13.88
C PRO A 151 17.97 -61.00 -14.99
N LEU A 152 16.66 -61.10 -15.25
CA LEU A 152 15.98 -60.24 -16.23
C LEU A 152 15.83 -58.80 -15.71
N ALA A 153 15.63 -58.63 -14.40
CA ALA A 153 15.59 -57.32 -13.77
C ALA A 153 16.95 -56.61 -13.86
N GLU A 154 18.07 -57.33 -13.65
CA GLU A 154 19.42 -56.76 -13.79
C GLU A 154 19.69 -56.26 -15.22
N ILE A 155 19.19 -56.97 -16.24
CA ILE A 155 19.28 -56.55 -17.64
C ILE A 155 18.45 -55.28 -17.91
N TYR A 156 17.24 -55.21 -17.33
CA TYR A 156 16.38 -54.03 -17.44
C TYR A 156 16.99 -52.81 -16.75
N GLU A 157 17.49 -52.97 -15.53
CA GLU A 157 18.18 -51.90 -14.79
C GLU A 157 19.39 -51.36 -15.55
N LYS A 158 20.15 -52.25 -16.19
CA LYS A 158 21.25 -51.85 -17.06
C LYS A 158 20.75 -51.05 -18.27
N CYS A 159 19.71 -51.50 -18.95
CA CYS A 159 19.09 -50.78 -20.06
C CYS A 159 18.63 -49.36 -19.65
N VAL A 160 17.96 -49.23 -18.51
CA VAL A 160 17.51 -47.94 -17.98
C VAL A 160 18.69 -47.04 -17.64
N THR A 161 19.75 -47.60 -17.07
CA THR A 161 20.97 -46.86 -16.72
C THR A 161 21.71 -46.37 -17.96
N ASP A 162 21.88 -47.23 -18.96
CA ASP A 162 22.52 -46.90 -20.23
C ASP A 162 21.72 -45.83 -20.98
N PHE A 163 20.39 -45.96 -21.02
CA PHE A 163 19.50 -44.96 -21.61
C PHE A 163 19.57 -43.62 -20.86
N ARG A 164 19.55 -43.64 -19.52
CA ARG A 164 19.73 -42.44 -18.70
C ARG A 164 21.06 -41.76 -19.00
N ASN A 165 22.15 -42.53 -19.09
CA ASN A 165 23.47 -41.99 -19.40
C ASN A 165 23.51 -41.40 -20.81
N GLN A 166 22.85 -42.05 -21.79
CA GLN A 166 22.72 -41.51 -23.14
C GLN A 166 22.01 -40.16 -23.14
N VAL A 167 20.86 -40.06 -22.45
CA VAL A 167 20.08 -38.80 -22.32
C VAL A 167 20.91 -37.71 -21.64
N LEU A 168 21.60 -38.04 -20.54
CA LEU A 168 22.43 -37.07 -19.81
C LEU A 168 23.68 -36.66 -20.59
N SER A 169 24.20 -37.51 -21.47
CA SER A 169 25.36 -37.21 -22.31
C SER A 169 25.05 -36.33 -23.52
N GLY A 170 23.78 -35.97 -23.74
CA GLY A 170 23.38 -35.04 -24.81
C GLY A 170 23.58 -35.57 -26.23
N LYS A 171 23.72 -36.90 -26.40
CA LYS A 171 23.82 -37.57 -27.70
C LYS A 171 22.49 -38.22 -28.15
#